data_AF-R7P4M9-F1
#
_entry.id   AF-R7P4M9-F1
#
_cell.length_a   1.000
_cell.length_b   1.000
_cell.length_c   1.000
_cell.angle_alpha   90.00
_cell.angle_beta   90.00
_cell.angle_gamma   90.00
#
_symmetry.space_group_name_H-M   'P 1'
#
loop_
_entity.id
_entity.type
_entity.pdbx_description
1 polymer ?
#
loop_
_entity_poly.entity_id
_entity_poly.type
_entity_poly.pdbx_seq_one_letter_code
_entity_poly.pdbx_strand_id
1 'polypeptide(L)' 'MVISMKKIFLIIKRIVLAISFIYAFDLLVTGLKIFIPINIVTVSVVASLGMSGMLALIAIYYIL' A
#
# COMPACT_ATOMS: atom_id res chain seq x y z
N MET A 1 6.29 27.88 2.36
CA MET A 1 6.32 26.51 2.93
C MET A 1 7.64 25.87 2.50
N VAL A 2 8.69 25.95 3.32
CA VAL A 2 10.00 25.35 2.97
C VAL A 2 9.91 23.86 3.26
N ILE A 3 9.78 23.04 2.21
CA ILE A 3 9.79 21.59 2.34
C ILE A 3 11.24 21.17 2.58
N SER A 4 11.57 20.82 3.82
CA SER A 4 12.91 20.30 4.14
C SER A 4 13.14 18.96 3.44
N MET A 5 14.34 18.75 2.90
CA MET A 5 14.78 17.51 2.22
C MET A 5 14.45 16.22 3.02
N LYS A 6 14.45 16.31 4.35
CA LYS A 6 14.06 15.20 5.25
C LYS A 6 12.61 14.73 5.06
N LYS A 7 11.67 15.64 4.79
CA LYS A 7 10.26 15.31 4.59
C LYS A 7 10.05 14.59 3.24
N ILE A 8 10.76 15.02 2.20
CA ILE A 8 10.70 14.37 0.87
C ILE A 8 11.19 12.92 0.98
N PHE A 9 12.32 12.71 1.66
CA PHE A 9 12.83 11.36 1.90
C PHE A 9 11.85 10.49 2.71
N LEU A 10 11.17 11.07 3.71
CA LEU A 10 10.16 10.36 4.49
C LEU A 10 8.98 9.90 3.62
N ILE A 11 8.51 10.76 2.72
CA ILE A 11 7.40 10.45 1.80
C ILE A 11 7.81 9.35 0.84
N ILE A 12 8.98 9.45 0.20
CA ILE A 12 9.50 8.43 -0.70
C ILE A 12 9.62 7.09 0.03
N LYS A 13 10.19 7.08 1.24
CA LYS A 13 10.31 5.87 2.06
C LYS A 13 8.95 5.23 2.34
N ARG A 14 7.91 6.03 2.62
CA ARG A 14 6.54 5.52 2.83
C ARG A 14 5.96 4.89 1.57
N ILE A 15 6.17 5.51 0.40
CA ILE A 15 5.69 4.97 -0.88
C ILE A 15 6.38 3.64 -1.19
N VAL A 16 7.70 3.57 -1.03
CA VAL A 16 8.48 2.34 -1.23
C VAL A 16 7.98 1.24 -0.30
N LEU A 17 7.80 1.54 1.00
CA LEU A 17 7.25 0.58 1.96
C LEU A 17 5.85 0.12 1.57
N ALA A 18 4.97 1.01 1.12
CA ALA A 18 3.61 0.65 0.70
C ALA A 18 3.60 -0.29 -0.51
N ILE A 19 4.42 -0.01 -1.53
CA ILE A 19 4.55 -0.88 -2.70
C ILE A 19 5.12 -2.24 -2.30
N SER A 20 6.17 -2.27 -1.48
CA SER A 20 6.73 -3.52 -0.96
C SER A 20 5.71 -4.30 -0.15
N PHE A 21 4.87 -3.62 0.63
CA PHE A 21 3.79 -4.25 1.39
C PHE A 21 2.76 -4.88 0.47
N ILE A 22 2.23 -4.13 -0.51
CA ILE A 22 1.28 -4.59 -1.53
C ILE A 22 1.79 -5.83 -2.24
N TYR A 23 3.03 -5.79 -2.70
CA TYR A 23 3.64 -6.90 -3.39
C TYR A 23 3.87 -8.11 -2.48
N ALA A 24 4.36 -7.91 -1.26
CA ALA A 24 4.58 -9.00 -0.31
C ALA A 24 3.27 -9.71 0.04
N PHE A 25 2.18 -8.95 0.22
CA PHE A 25 0.87 -9.55 0.45
C PHE A 25 0.37 -10.30 -0.78
N ASP A 26 0.46 -9.72 -1.97
CA ASP A 26 0.07 -10.39 -3.23
C ASP A 26 0.76 -11.76 -3.38
N LEU A 27 2.05 -11.85 -3.04
CA LEU A 27 2.79 -13.11 -2.99
C LEU A 27 2.24 -14.11 -1.95
N LEU A 28 1.82 -13.63 -0.77
CA LEU A 28 1.25 -14.49 0.28
C LEU A 28 -0.12 -15.03 -0.11
N VAL A 29 -0.94 -14.23 -0.79
CA VAL A 29 -2.30 -14.62 -1.22
C VAL A 29 -2.38 -15.10 -2.67
N THR A 30 -1.25 -15.28 -3.37
CA THR A 30 -1.25 -15.83 -4.75
C THR A 30 -1.95 -17.19 -4.81
N GLY A 31 -1.82 -18.02 -3.76
CA GLY A 31 -2.53 -19.30 -3.65
C GLY A 31 -4.06 -19.18 -3.50
N LEU A 32 -4.55 -18.01 -3.11
CA LEU A 32 -5.98 -17.70 -2.93
C LEU A 32 -6.61 -17.03 -4.16
N LYS A 33 -5.84 -16.80 -5.24
CA LYS A 33 -6.25 -16.06 -6.46
C LYS A 33 -6.77 -14.64 -6.17
N ILE A 34 -6.36 -14.05 -5.04
CA ILE A 34 -6.65 -12.67 -4.66
C ILE A 34 -5.53 -11.82 -5.24
N PHE A 35 -5.86 -10.94 -6.19
CA PHE A 35 -4.94 -9.99 -6.78
C PHE A 35 -5.30 -8.56 -6.37
N ILE A 36 -4.33 -7.83 -5.80
CA ILE A 36 -4.51 -6.42 -5.46
C ILE A 36 -3.68 -5.60 -6.46
N PRO A 37 -4.32 -4.83 -7.35
CA PRO A 37 -3.57 -4.07 -8.36
C PRO A 37 -2.70 -2.99 -7.70
N ILE A 38 -1.44 -2.91 -8.10
CA ILE A 38 -0.52 -1.83 -7.68
C ILE A 38 -0.81 -0.60 -8.56
N ASN A 39 -1.67 0.29 -8.06
CA ASN A 39 -2.01 1.55 -8.71
C ASN A 39 -1.87 2.72 -7.73
N ILE A 40 -1.97 3.95 -8.23
CA ILE A 40 -1.81 5.15 -7.40
C ILE A 40 -2.80 5.17 -6.22
N VAL A 41 -4.03 4.66 -6.40
CA VAL A 41 -5.04 4.64 -5.34
C VAL A 41 -4.67 3.65 -4.25
N THR A 42 -4.36 2.39 -4.59
CA THR A 42 -4.00 1.34 -3.62
C THR A 42 -2.72 1.70 -2.89
N VAL A 43 -1.71 2.19 -3.60
CA VAL A 43 -0.46 2.67 -3.00
C VAL A 43 -0.72 3.86 -2.07
N SER A 44 -1.58 4.81 -2.45
CA SER A 44 -1.90 5.96 -1.58
C SER A 44 -2.64 5.55 -0.31
N VAL A 45 -3.60 4.62 -0.43
CA VAL A 45 -4.36 4.08 0.71
C VAL A 45 -3.40 3.36 1.67
N VAL A 46 -2.56 2.46 1.17
CA VAL A 46 -1.59 1.70 1.98
C VAL A 46 -0.47 2.60 2.50
N ALA A 47 -0.02 3.62 1.76
CA ALA A 47 0.99 4.57 2.25
C ALA A 47 0.45 5.49 3.36
N SER A 48 -0.86 5.74 3.39
CA SER A 48 -1.53 6.57 4.39
C SER A 48 -1.89 5.77 5.65
N LEU A 49 -2.45 4.58 5.47
CA LEU A 49 -3.01 3.76 6.55
C LEU A 49 -2.07 2.62 6.99
N GLY A 50 -1.12 2.20 6.16
CA GLY A 50 -0.25 1.06 6.43
C GLY A 50 -0.99 -0.28 6.29
N MET A 51 -0.77 -1.18 7.25
CA MET A 51 -1.37 -2.52 7.24
C MET A 51 -2.91 -2.49 7.37
N SER A 52 -3.47 -1.52 8.08
CA SER A 52 -4.93 -1.35 8.15
C SER A 52 -5.53 -0.97 6.80
N GLY A 53 -4.81 -0.19 5.98
CA GLY A 53 -5.23 0.16 4.62
C GLY A 53 -5.28 -1.07 3.71
N MET A 54 -4.35 -1.99 3.89
CA MET A 54 -4.37 -3.28 3.21
C MET A 54 -5.58 -4.12 3.56
N LEU A 55 -5.82 -4.34 4.85
CA LEU A 55 -6.96 -5.13 5.33
C LEU A 55 -8.29 -4.50 4.87
N ALA A 56 -8.38 -3.17 4.89
CA ALA A 56 -9.52 -2.45 4.35
C ALA A 56 -9.70 -2.66 2.85
N LEU A 57 -8.63 -2.59 2.04
CA LEU A 57 -8.70 -2.85 0.60
C LEU A 57 -9.18 -4.28 0.32
N ILE A 58 -8.67 -5.27 1.05
CA ILE A 58 -9.10 -6.66 0.90
C ILE A 58 -10.57 -6.81 1.26
N ALA A 59 -11.00 -6.23 2.39
CA ALA A 59 -12.40 -6.28 2.80
C ALA A 59 -13.33 -5.63 1.77
N ILE A 60 -12.95 -4.46 1.23
CA ILE A 60 -13.76 -3.75 0.23
C ILE A 60 -13.80 -4.48 -1.11
N TYR A 61 -12.68 -5.03 -1.58
CA TYR A 61 -12.63 -5.67 -2.91
C TYR A 61 -13.17 -7.10 -2.94
N TYR A 62 -13.13 -7.82 -1.81
CA TYR A 62 -13.41 -9.27 -1.79
C TYR A 62 -14.50 -9.70 -0.81
N ILE A 63 -14.93 -8.85 0.13
CA ILE A 63 -15.97 -9.20 1.12
C ILE A 63 -17.27 -8.44 0.89
N LEU A 64 -17.18 -7.16 0.50
CA LEU A 64 -18.32 -6.32 0.15
C LEU A 64 -18.66 -6.46 -1.35
#